data_AF-A0A1F2YK57-F1
#
_entry.id   AF-A0A1F2YK57-F1
#
_cell.length_a   1.000
_cell.length_b   1.000
_cell.length_c   1.000
_cell.angle_alpha   90.00
_cell.angle_beta   90.00
_cell.angle_gamma   90.00
#
_symmetry.space_group_name_H-M   'P 1'
#
loop_
_entity.id
_entity.type
_entity.pdbx_description
1 polymer ?
#
loop_
_entity_poly.entity_id
_entity_poly.type
_entity_poly.pdbx_seq_one_letter_code
_entity_poly.pdbx_strand_id
1 'polypeptide(L)' 'MSTDPYYLEYELSDEKRFILVFASENDRDGCHISLDMYKVQLGPVDEPVMKRILAKFQGEIVTASS' A
#
# COMPACT_ATOMS: atom_id res chain seq x y z
N MET A 1 22.06 8.93 2.15
CA MET A 1 20.75 8.34 1.79
C MET A 1 20.30 7.56 3.00
N SER A 2 19.09 7.81 3.51
CA SER A 2 18.58 7.01 4.62
C SER A 2 18.49 5.56 4.17
N THR A 3 19.09 4.65 4.93
CA THR A 3 18.98 3.20 4.72
C THR A 3 17.71 2.63 5.37
N ASP A 4 16.91 3.47 6.01
CA ASP A 4 15.72 3.03 6.70
C ASP A 4 14.59 2.75 5.70
N PRO A 5 13.85 1.64 5.87
CA PRO A 5 12.71 1.32 5.03
C PRO A 5 11.59 2.35 5.19
N TYR A 6 10.82 2.55 4.12
CA TYR A 6 9.67 3.45 4.08
C TYR A 6 8.39 2.65 4.32
N TYR A 7 7.53 3.14 5.20
CA TYR A 7 6.29 2.45 5.58
C TYR A 7 5.05 3.21 5.14
N LEU A 8 3.97 2.47 4.87
CA LEU A 8 2.63 2.97 4.63
C LEU A 8 1.64 2.12 5.41
N GLU A 9 0.91 2.72 6.34
CA GLU A 9 -0.27 2.11 6.94
C GLU A 9 -1.46 2.32 6.01
N TYR A 10 -2.18 1.25 5.66
CA TYR A 10 -3.32 1.32 4.77
C TYR A 10 -4.50 0.53 5.35
N GLU A 11 -5.66 1.19 5.41
CA GLU A 11 -6.93 0.59 5.83
C GLU A 11 -7.76 0.24 4.58
N LEU A 12 -8.10 -1.05 4.46
CA LEU A 12 -8.99 -1.55 3.42
C LEU A 12 -10.44 -1.14 3.69
N SER A 13 -11.30 -1.35 2.69
CA SER A 13 -12.74 -1.05 2.83
C SER A 13 -13.48 -1.90 3.87
N ASP A 14 -12.90 -3.05 4.28
CA ASP A 14 -13.42 -3.92 5.33
C ASP A 14 -12.78 -3.64 6.70
N GLU A 15 -12.20 -2.45 6.87
CA GLU A 15 -11.55 -1.96 8.11
C GLU A 15 -10.25 -2.72 8.48
N LYS A 16 -9.82 -3.70 7.69
CA LYS A 16 -8.53 -4.37 7.89
C LYS A 16 -7.38 -3.42 7.61
N ARG A 17 -6.39 -3.41 8.51
CA ARG A 17 -5.20 -2.58 8.38
C ARG A 17 -3.97 -3.39 8.03
N PHE A 18 -3.20 -2.85 7.10
CA PHE A 18 -1.94 -3.41 6.65
C PHE A 18 -0.82 -2.40 6.84
N ILE A 19 0.34 -2.88 7.28
CA ILE A 19 1.59 -2.12 7.19
C ILE A 19 2.35 -2.62 5.97
N LEU A 20 2.55 -1.71 5.02
CA LEU A 20 3.27 -1.92 3.78
C LEU A 20 4.67 -1.33 3.93
N VAL A 21 5.69 -2.00 3.38
CA VAL A 21 7.09 -1.56 3.43
C VAL A 21 7.69 -1.48 2.05
N PHE A 22 8.56 -0.49 1.86
CA PHE A 22 9.21 -0.17 0.59
C PHE A 22 10.69 0.18 0.83
N ALA A 23 11.54 -0.19 -0.13
CA ALA A 23 12.95 0.19 -0.12
C ALA A 23 13.19 1.65 -0.57
N SER A 24 12.16 2.31 -1.14
CA SER A 24 12.25 3.61 -1.79
C SER A 24 11.04 4.47 -1.44
N GLU A 25 11.29 5.75 -1.14
CA GLU A 25 10.23 6.73 -0.88
C GLU A 25 9.29 6.90 -2.08
N ASN A 26 9.87 6.93 -3.29
CA ASN A 26 9.10 7.10 -4.52
C ASN A 26 8.11 5.95 -4.75
N ASP A 27 8.50 4.74 -4.38
CA ASP A 27 7.64 3.56 -4.50
C ASP A 27 6.52 3.60 -3.46
N ARG A 28 6.84 3.99 -2.22
CA ARG A 28 5.85 4.21 -1.16
C ARG A 28 4.82 5.25 -1.56
N ASP A 29 5.27 6.41 -2.05
CA ASP A 29 4.40 7.50 -2.49
C ASP A 29 3.59 7.13 -3.72
N GLY A 30 4.21 6.49 -4.72
CA GLY A 30 3.54 6.00 -5.91
C GLY A 30 2.44 4.98 -5.60
N CYS A 31 2.72 4.07 -4.66
CA CYS A 31 1.74 3.10 -4.17
C CYS A 31 0.55 3.80 -3.49
N HIS A 32 0.83 4.75 -2.57
CA HIS A 32 -0.22 5.50 -1.86
C HIS A 32 -1.14 6.25 -2.84
N ILE A 33 -0.56 7.01 -3.77
CA ILE A 33 -1.32 7.75 -4.79
C ILE A 33 -2.16 6.81 -5.65
N SER A 34 -1.60 5.65 -6.05
CA SER A 34 -2.31 4.70 -6.89
C SER A 34 -3.50 4.04 -6.18
N LEU A 35 -3.38 3.77 -4.88
CA LEU A 35 -4.47 3.25 -4.05
C LEU A 35 -5.60 4.26 -3.93
N ASP A 36 -5.27 5.53 -3.67
CA ASP A 36 -6.25 6.61 -3.59
C ASP A 36 -6.95 6.86 -4.93
N MET A 37 -6.20 6.87 -6.03
CA MET A 37 -6.76 6.99 -7.38
C MET A 37 -7.71 5.84 -7.70
N TYR A 38 -7.34 4.59 -7.35
CA TYR A 38 -8.22 3.44 -7.51
C TYR A 38 -9.51 3.63 -6.72
N LYS A 39 -9.40 4.03 -5.44
CA LYS A 39 -10.54 4.24 -4.55
C LYS A 39 -11.54 5.23 -5.11
N VAL A 40 -11.05 6.33 -5.66
CA VAL A 40 -11.87 7.40 -6.25
C VAL A 40 -12.52 6.96 -7.57
N GLN A 41 -11.80 6.22 -8.42
CA GLN A 41 -12.25 5.95 -9.79
C GLN A 41 -13.02 4.63 -9.97
N LEU A 42 -12.65 3.60 -9.21
CA LEU A 42 -13.08 2.21 -9.45
C LEU A 42 -13.83 1.60 -8.26
N GLY A 43 -13.79 2.24 -7.09
CA GLY A 43 -14.51 1.81 -5.89
C GLY A 43 -13.57 1.25 -4.81
N PRO A 44 -14.11 0.49 -3.84
CA PRO A 44 -13.36 0.09 -2.65
C PRO A 44 -12.09 -0.69 -2.97
N VAL A 45 -11.07 -0.49 -2.14
CA VAL A 45 -9.82 -1.26 -2.19
C VAL A 45 -9.94 -2.42 -1.20
N ASP A 46 -10.05 -3.62 -1.76
CA ASP A 46 -9.94 -4.87 -1.03
C ASP A 46 -8.50 -5.42 -1.09
N GLU A 47 -8.24 -6.52 -0.40
CA GLU A 47 -6.90 -7.10 -0.29
C GLU A 47 -6.32 -7.52 -1.66
N PRO A 48 -7.08 -8.17 -2.58
CA PRO A 48 -6.60 -8.44 -3.93
C PRO A 48 -6.18 -7.19 -4.71
N VAL A 49 -6.97 -6.12 -4.65
CA VAL A 49 -6.64 -4.85 -5.32
C VAL A 49 -5.39 -4.23 -4.71
N MET A 50 -5.31 -4.16 -3.38
CA MET A 50 -4.15 -3.64 -2.67
C MET A 50 -2.89 -4.40 -3.07
N LYS A 51 -2.90 -5.74 -3.01
CA LYS A 51 -1.75 -6.59 -3.39
C LYS A 51 -1.32 -6.39 -4.83
N ARG A 52 -2.27 -6.21 -5.75
CA ARG A 52 -1.97 -5.95 -7.17
C ARG A 52 -1.28 -4.60 -7.37
N ILE A 53 -1.73 -3.56 -6.68
CA ILE A 53 -1.12 -2.23 -6.75
C ILE A 53 0.26 -2.26 -6.09
N LEU A 54 0.35 -2.83 -4.90
CA LEU A 54 1.59 -2.99 -4.13
C LEU A 54 2.71 -3.64 -4.96
N ALA A 55 2.39 -4.72 -5.69
CA ALA A 55 3.37 -5.43 -6.52
C ALA A 55 3.98 -4.57 -7.65
N LYS A 56 3.29 -3.51 -8.11
CA LYS A 56 3.85 -2.57 -9.11
C LYS A 56 4.93 -1.66 -8.53
N PHE A 57 4.90 -1.45 -7.23
CA PHE A 57 5.80 -0.56 -6.49
C PHE A 57 6.79 -1.35 -5.62
N GLN A 58 6.98 -2.65 -5.91
CA GLN A 58 7.97 -3.49 -5.21
C GLN A 58 7.80 -3.48 -3.66
N GLY A 59 6.59 -3.23 -3.17
CA GLY A 59 6.33 -3.19 -1.73
C GLY A 59 5.96 -4.57 -1.18
N GLU A 60 6.14 -4.71 0.13
CA GLU A 60 5.85 -5.94 0.86
C GLU A 60 4.89 -5.68 2.02
N ILE A 61 4.17 -6.70 2.48
CA ILE A 61 3.32 -6.63 3.67
C ILE A 61 4.14 -7.08 4.88
N VAL A 62 4.23 -6.23 5.91
CA VAL A 62 4.97 -6.53 7.16
C VAL A 62 4.06 -7.15 8.21
N THR A 63 2.86 -6.59 8.36
CA THR A 63 1.84 -7.05 9.31
C THR A 63 0.47 -6.87 8.69
N ALA A 64 -0.40 -7.85 8.93
CA ALA A 64 -1.83 -7.72 8.77
C ALA A 64 -2.43 -7.72 10.18
N SER A 65 -3.11 -6.64 10.55
CA SER A 65 -3.88 -6.61 11.79
C SER A 65 -5.14 -7.44 11.57
N SER A 66 -5.23 -8.58 12.24
CA SER A 66 -6.41 -9.47 12.25
C SER A 66 -7.51 -8.97 13.19
#